data_AF-A0A966MIV3-F1
#
_entry.id   AF-A0A966MIV3-F1
#
_cell.length_a   1.000
_cell.length_b   1.000
_cell.length_c   1.000
_cell.angle_alpha   90.00
_cell.angle_beta   90.00
_cell.angle_gamma   90.00
#
_symmetry.space_group_name_H-M   'P 1'
#
loop_
_entity.id
_entity.type
_entity.pdbx_description
1 polymer ?
#
loop_
_entity_poly.entity_id
_entity_poly.type
_entity_poly.pdbx_seq_one_letter_code
_entity_poly.pdbx_strand_id
1 'polypeptide(L)'
;MASRGTNRTRLLLVALLVTSLFFITLDLRGVSVVSSLRSTSANILAPVQRFGSDLLSPVGNFFSDISNLGRTRSKIEELERENKELQAQLILNEKVQGDLEQLKGVLDLAGKARLKVVSARVISKGGTATFSETFVIDQGSDSGIKRDMTVIASGGLVGVVKSTTSSSAVILLMSDPSFRVGVRVAGTQDMGILSGDGEGRYLLQMLSASGNIKVGDVILSRGSSGDSPFVPGVPVGTVKSVENTTGQLTKRASVQGFVDPNSVSVVSVVLKATASNPGDSLVPPAIFAFFAGVFIVQEAFLNRINFFLGGFSLYLAFFFAWIIHEDRTAAMTIGFIAGFIADFSPTLEAPFGLWTFVLTVMGFLFSTTLRGSLDFGFSPLSITIATVAGTAVSLVLFLVCGLILGVEFASVTVIFKNLLGNSLWTFILSPLYVPATNVIHRVSLAARDK
;
A
#
# COMPACT_ATOMS: atom_id res chain seq x y z
N MET A 1 70.59 -58.23 -58.75
CA MET A 1 70.31 -59.39 -59.64
C MET A 1 68.98 -59.99 -59.20
N ALA A 2 68.00 -60.33 -60.01
CA ALA A 2 67.65 -60.08 -61.40
C ALA A 2 66.19 -60.57 -61.52
N SER A 3 65.39 -59.94 -62.36
CA SER A 3 64.15 -60.51 -62.93
C SER A 3 63.06 -61.02 -61.94
N ARG A 4 62.32 -60.09 -61.31
CA ARG A 4 60.94 -60.35 -60.84
C ARG A 4 59.91 -59.37 -61.43
N GLY A 5 60.26 -58.73 -62.55
CA GLY A 5 59.52 -57.64 -63.21
C GLY A 5 58.71 -58.04 -64.45
N THR A 6 58.77 -59.29 -64.93
CA THR A 6 58.02 -59.75 -66.12
C THR A 6 56.90 -60.71 -65.79
N ASN A 7 57.02 -61.51 -64.72
CA ASN A 7 55.97 -62.45 -64.31
C ASN A 7 54.81 -61.78 -63.57
N ARG A 8 55.06 -60.73 -62.78
CA ARG A 8 53.97 -59.99 -62.10
C ARG A 8 53.09 -59.21 -63.08
N THR A 9 53.70 -58.61 -64.10
CA THR A 9 52.98 -57.88 -65.15
C THR A 9 52.25 -58.83 -66.10
N ARG A 10 52.85 -60.00 -66.42
CA ARG A 10 52.15 -61.06 -67.17
C ARG A 10 51.03 -61.71 -66.36
N LEU A 11 51.23 -61.96 -65.06
CA LEU A 11 50.17 -62.44 -64.16
C LEU A 11 49.05 -61.42 -64.01
N LEU A 12 49.37 -60.12 -63.93
CA LEU A 12 48.37 -59.06 -63.91
C LEU A 12 47.61 -58.98 -65.23
N LEU A 13 48.28 -59.06 -66.38
CA LEU A 13 47.62 -59.05 -67.69
C LEU A 13 46.76 -60.30 -67.91
N VAL A 14 47.23 -61.48 -67.50
CA VAL A 14 46.44 -62.72 -67.56
C VAL A 14 45.26 -62.65 -66.58
N ALA A 15 45.45 -62.13 -65.37
CA ALA A 15 44.36 -61.91 -64.43
C ALA A 15 43.33 -60.93 -64.99
N LEU A 16 43.75 -59.80 -65.56
CA LEU A 16 42.86 -58.80 -66.16
C LEU A 16 42.11 -59.37 -67.38
N LEU A 17 42.79 -60.13 -68.23
CA LEU A 17 42.16 -60.81 -69.37
C LEU A 17 41.14 -61.85 -68.90
N VAL A 18 41.48 -62.69 -67.92
CA VAL A 18 40.55 -63.68 -67.35
C VAL A 18 39.37 -63.00 -66.69
N THR A 19 39.59 -61.87 -65.99
CA THR A 19 38.51 -61.10 -65.35
C THR A 19 37.60 -60.45 -66.39
N SER A 20 38.17 -59.88 -67.47
CA SER A 20 37.40 -59.31 -68.58
C SER A 20 36.61 -60.38 -69.33
N LEU A 21 37.22 -61.55 -69.58
CA LEU A 21 36.55 -62.66 -70.27
C LEU A 21 35.46 -63.26 -69.39
N PHE A 22 35.66 -63.32 -68.08
CA PHE A 22 34.66 -63.73 -67.11
C PHE A 22 33.45 -62.78 -67.12
N PHE A 23 33.65 -61.46 -67.14
CA PHE A 23 32.56 -60.48 -67.23
C PHE A 23 31.81 -60.54 -68.57
N ILE A 24 32.51 -60.72 -69.70
CA ILE A 24 31.87 -60.91 -71.01
C ILE A 24 31.06 -62.22 -71.05
N THR A 25 31.57 -63.29 -70.44
CA THR A 25 30.88 -64.58 -70.37
C THR A 25 29.64 -64.52 -69.47
N LEU A 26 29.68 -63.71 -68.41
CA LEU A 26 28.51 -63.44 -67.55
C LEU A 26 27.45 -62.61 -68.29
N ASP A 27 27.85 -61.66 -69.15
CA ASP A 27 26.94 -60.86 -69.97
C ASP A 27 26.25 -61.70 -71.06
N LEU A 28 27.01 -62.56 -71.74
CA LEU A 28 26.51 -63.43 -72.82
C LEU A 28 25.62 -64.58 -72.35
N ARG A 29 25.66 -64.95 -71.05
CA ARG A 29 24.79 -65.99 -70.47
C ARG A 29 23.47 -65.46 -69.91
N GLY A 30 23.19 -64.17 -70.07
CA GLY A 30 21.85 -63.60 -69.86
C GLY A 30 21.29 -63.76 -68.44
N VAL A 31 22.16 -64.01 -67.44
CA VAL A 31 21.75 -64.11 -66.03
C VAL A 31 21.98 -62.76 -65.37
N SER A 32 20.89 -62.01 -65.23
CA SER A 32 20.74 -60.67 -64.72
C SER A 32 20.97 -60.54 -63.20
N VAL A 33 22.15 -60.93 -62.72
CA VAL A 33 22.62 -60.66 -61.34
C VAL A 33 23.69 -59.56 -61.33
N VAL A 34 23.49 -58.55 -62.18
CA VAL A 34 23.99 -57.17 -61.98
C VAL A 34 22.80 -56.19 -62.07
N SER A 35 21.63 -56.65 -61.64
CA SER A 35 20.41 -55.84 -61.46
C SER A 35 20.19 -55.40 -60.00
N SER A 36 21.03 -55.84 -59.06
CA SER A 36 21.04 -55.37 -57.66
C SER A 36 22.27 -54.55 -57.27
N LEU A 37 23.15 -54.23 -58.22
CA LEU A 37 24.17 -53.17 -58.10
C LEU A 37 24.10 -52.15 -59.25
N ARG A 38 23.05 -52.25 -60.08
CA ARG A 38 22.67 -51.27 -61.10
C ARG A 38 21.23 -50.77 -60.89
N SER A 39 20.77 -50.76 -59.62
CA SER A 39 19.64 -49.95 -59.12
C SER A 39 20.10 -48.62 -58.50
N THR A 40 21.38 -48.25 -58.67
CA THR A 40 21.90 -46.89 -58.37
C THR A 40 22.29 -46.12 -59.64
N SER A 41 22.05 -46.65 -60.85
CA SER A 41 22.39 -45.95 -62.12
C SER A 41 21.27 -45.89 -63.15
N ALA A 42 20.12 -46.55 -62.93
CA ALA A 42 18.89 -46.33 -63.70
C ALA A 42 17.86 -45.41 -62.99
N ASN A 43 18.29 -44.67 -61.95
CA ASN A 43 17.56 -43.54 -61.36
C ASN A 43 18.37 -42.22 -61.42
N ILE A 44 19.52 -42.19 -62.11
CA ILE A 44 20.36 -40.98 -62.24
C ILE A 44 20.18 -40.29 -63.60
N LEU A 45 19.60 -40.95 -64.61
CA LEU A 45 19.29 -40.34 -65.91
C LEU A 45 17.80 -40.00 -66.11
N ALA A 46 17.02 -39.95 -65.03
CA ALA A 46 15.62 -39.50 -65.04
C ALA A 46 15.36 -38.09 -64.46
N PRO A 47 16.31 -37.36 -63.85
CA PRO A 47 16.14 -35.91 -63.72
C PRO A 47 16.91 -35.14 -64.80
N VAL A 48 17.49 -35.76 -65.83
CA VAL A 48 18.16 -35.00 -66.92
C VAL A 48 17.19 -34.28 -67.86
N GLN A 49 15.88 -34.50 -67.71
CA GLN A 49 14.81 -33.66 -68.27
C GLN A 49 14.12 -32.76 -67.23
N ARG A 50 14.72 -32.61 -66.04
CA ARG A 50 14.37 -31.63 -64.99
C ARG A 50 15.61 -31.05 -64.27
N PHE A 51 16.75 -30.96 -64.97
CA PHE A 51 17.99 -30.33 -64.48
C PHE A 51 18.62 -29.43 -65.55
N GLY A 52 17.77 -28.78 -66.36
CA GLY A 52 18.15 -27.64 -67.21
C GLY A 52 17.96 -26.28 -66.52
N SER A 53 17.41 -26.24 -65.30
CA SER A 53 17.16 -25.00 -64.54
C SER A 53 17.93 -24.89 -63.22
N ASP A 54 18.48 -25.98 -62.68
CA ASP A 54 18.97 -25.99 -61.29
C ASP A 54 20.52 -25.92 -61.18
N LEU A 55 21.22 -25.85 -62.32
CA LEU A 55 22.68 -25.71 -62.40
C LEU A 55 23.16 -24.33 -62.85
N LEU A 56 22.27 -23.37 -63.11
CA LEU A 56 22.63 -21.97 -63.39
C LEU A 56 21.98 -20.97 -62.43
N SER A 57 21.68 -21.38 -61.19
CA SER A 57 21.15 -20.45 -60.17
C SER A 57 21.73 -20.64 -58.75
N PRO A 58 23.07 -20.58 -58.60
CA PRO A 58 23.59 -19.90 -57.41
C PRO A 58 24.50 -18.72 -57.77
N VAL A 59 24.35 -18.11 -58.96
CA VAL A 59 24.87 -16.76 -59.23
C VAL A 59 23.73 -15.73 -59.35
N GLY A 60 22.49 -16.18 -59.56
CA GLY A 60 21.28 -15.33 -59.48
C GLY A 60 20.69 -15.16 -58.08
N ASN A 61 21.09 -15.99 -57.10
CA ASN A 61 20.59 -15.92 -55.71
C ASN A 61 21.53 -15.21 -54.73
N PHE A 62 22.68 -14.71 -55.17
CA PHE A 62 23.42 -13.73 -54.37
C PHE A 62 22.75 -12.35 -54.35
N PHE A 63 21.88 -12.06 -55.32
CA PHE A 63 21.11 -10.80 -55.37
C PHE A 63 19.82 -10.84 -54.54
N SER A 64 19.28 -12.01 -54.21
CA SER A 64 18.16 -12.12 -53.26
C SER A 64 18.62 -12.07 -51.79
N ASP A 65 19.85 -12.53 -51.47
CA ASP A 65 20.43 -12.39 -50.13
C ASP A 65 20.94 -10.98 -49.82
N ILE A 66 21.30 -10.17 -50.81
CA ILE A 66 21.53 -8.73 -50.63
C ILE A 66 20.22 -7.98 -50.27
N SER A 67 19.06 -8.47 -50.72
CA SER A 67 17.76 -7.92 -50.29
C SER A 67 17.33 -8.36 -48.88
N ASN A 68 17.93 -9.44 -48.36
CA ASN A 68 17.73 -9.92 -46.99
C ASN A 68 18.62 -9.22 -45.97
N LEU A 69 19.78 -8.67 -46.37
CA LEU A 69 20.57 -7.78 -45.50
C LEU A 69 19.84 -6.48 -45.17
N GLY A 70 19.09 -5.91 -46.11
CA GLY A 70 18.24 -4.74 -45.87
C GLY A 70 17.09 -5.05 -44.90
N ARG A 71 16.38 -6.17 -45.10
CA ARG A 71 15.32 -6.63 -44.18
C ARG A 71 15.84 -7.04 -42.81
N THR A 72 17.05 -7.60 -42.73
CA THR A 72 17.69 -7.99 -41.46
C THR A 72 18.20 -6.77 -40.70
N ARG A 73 18.77 -5.76 -41.38
CA ARG A 73 19.10 -4.47 -40.75
C ARG A 73 17.85 -3.73 -40.29
N SER A 74 16.82 -3.63 -41.13
CA SER A 74 15.55 -3.01 -40.71
C SER A 74 14.88 -3.78 -39.58
N LYS A 75 15.01 -5.11 -39.52
CA LYS A 75 14.50 -5.91 -38.41
C LYS A 75 15.33 -5.75 -37.14
N ILE A 76 16.65 -5.62 -37.24
CA ILE A 76 17.53 -5.30 -36.12
C ILE A 76 17.24 -3.89 -35.59
N GLU A 77 17.13 -2.89 -36.48
CA GLU A 77 16.78 -1.52 -36.09
C GLU A 77 15.38 -1.45 -35.45
N GLU A 78 14.40 -2.19 -35.98
CA GLU A 78 13.07 -2.27 -35.39
C GLU A 78 13.08 -2.98 -34.03
N LEU A 79 13.82 -4.10 -33.91
CA LEU A 79 13.98 -4.81 -32.63
C LEU A 79 14.76 -3.98 -31.61
N GLU A 80 15.76 -3.20 -32.03
CA GLU A 80 16.49 -2.27 -31.16
C GLU A 80 15.60 -1.11 -30.72
N ARG A 81 14.74 -0.61 -31.62
CA ARG A 81 13.74 0.42 -31.31
C ARG A 81 12.71 -0.10 -30.32
N GLU A 82 12.17 -1.29 -30.57
CA GLU A 82 11.23 -1.98 -29.69
C GLU A 82 11.87 -2.29 -28.34
N ASN A 83 13.13 -2.73 -28.31
CA ASN A 83 13.85 -2.98 -27.06
C ASN A 83 14.07 -1.69 -26.27
N LYS A 84 14.45 -0.58 -26.92
CA LYS A 84 14.56 0.74 -26.29
C LYS A 84 13.21 1.23 -25.75
N GLU A 85 12.13 1.02 -26.50
CA GLU A 85 10.78 1.38 -26.07
C GLU A 85 10.32 0.54 -24.88
N LEU A 86 10.53 -0.78 -24.92
CA LEU A 86 10.25 -1.68 -23.81
C LEU A 86 11.10 -1.36 -22.57
N GLN A 87 12.38 -1.04 -22.74
CA GLN A 87 13.24 -0.57 -21.65
C GLN A 87 12.72 0.73 -21.03
N ALA A 88 12.28 1.69 -21.86
CA ALA A 88 11.68 2.93 -21.37
C ALA A 88 10.36 2.68 -20.62
N GLN A 89 9.53 1.74 -21.11
CA GLN A 89 8.30 1.32 -20.44
C GLN A 89 8.57 0.59 -19.12
N LEU A 90 9.61 -0.23 -19.04
CA LEU A 90 10.03 -0.90 -17.79
C LEU A 90 10.48 0.13 -16.75
N ILE A 91 11.35 1.08 -17.13
CA ILE A 91 11.80 2.16 -16.25
C ILE A 91 10.62 2.99 -15.75
N LEU A 92 9.64 3.29 -16.62
CA LEU A 92 8.43 4.01 -16.23
C LEU A 92 7.57 3.20 -15.25
N ASN A 93 7.38 1.90 -15.50
CA ASN A 93 6.63 1.03 -14.61
C ASN A 93 7.29 0.89 -13.24
N GLU A 94 8.61 0.68 -13.20
CA GLU A 94 9.39 0.64 -11.95
C GLU A 94 9.26 1.96 -11.18
N LYS A 95 9.32 3.10 -11.86
CA LYS A 95 9.10 4.41 -11.25
C LYS A 95 7.68 4.56 -10.69
N VAL A 96 6.66 4.16 -11.44
CA VAL A 96 5.26 4.22 -10.97
C VAL A 96 5.04 3.31 -9.77
N GLN A 97 5.62 2.10 -9.77
CA GLN A 97 5.57 1.20 -8.63
C GLN A 97 6.26 1.81 -7.40
N GLY A 98 7.44 2.41 -7.57
CA GLY A 98 8.13 3.13 -6.49
C GLY A 98 7.34 4.31 -5.93
N ASP A 99 6.73 5.13 -6.80
CA ASP A 99 5.86 6.24 -6.40
C ASP A 99 4.63 5.74 -5.61
N LEU A 100 4.06 4.60 -6.00
CA LEU A 100 2.92 3.99 -5.30
C LEU A 100 3.32 3.45 -3.92
N GLU A 101 4.49 2.84 -3.77
CA GLU A 101 5.00 2.40 -2.48
C GLU A 101 5.29 3.58 -1.55
N GLN A 102 5.88 4.65 -2.08
CA GLN A 102 6.05 5.88 -1.33
C GLN A 102 4.70 6.44 -0.90
N LEU A 103 3.74 6.60 -1.82
CA LEU A 103 2.40 7.10 -1.49
C LEU A 103 1.72 6.27 -0.38
N LYS A 104 1.81 4.93 -0.45
CA LYS A 104 1.30 4.04 0.61
C LYS A 104 1.99 4.29 1.95
N GLY A 105 3.31 4.44 1.95
CA GLY A 105 4.09 4.73 3.16
C GLY A 105 3.73 6.07 3.80
N VAL A 106 3.51 7.12 3.00
CA VAL A 106 3.09 8.42 3.53
C VAL A 106 1.67 8.36 4.11
N LEU A 107 0.75 7.69 3.42
CA LEU A 107 -0.63 7.54 3.87
C LEU A 107 -0.73 6.67 5.14
N ASP A 108 0.09 5.64 5.28
CA ASP A 108 0.16 4.82 6.50
C ASP A 108 0.71 5.64 7.67
N LEU A 109 1.77 6.41 7.46
CA LEU A 109 2.32 7.30 8.49
C LEU A 109 1.30 8.37 8.92
N ALA A 110 0.64 9.00 7.95
CA ALA A 110 -0.42 9.98 8.20
C ALA A 110 -1.61 9.34 8.93
N GLY A 111 -2.02 8.13 8.54
CA GLY A 111 -3.11 7.36 9.16
C GLY A 111 -2.79 7.00 10.62
N LYS A 112 -1.59 6.47 10.88
CA LYS A 112 -1.12 6.16 12.24
C LYS A 112 -1.05 7.40 13.13
N ALA A 113 -0.66 8.54 12.58
CA ALA A 113 -0.60 9.82 13.29
C ALA A 113 -1.92 10.61 13.26
N ARG A 114 -3.00 10.05 12.70
CA ARG A 114 -4.32 10.70 12.53
C ARG A 114 -4.23 12.10 11.89
N LEU A 115 -3.33 12.29 10.94
CA LEU A 115 -3.12 13.56 10.25
C LEU A 115 -4.05 13.67 9.04
N LYS A 116 -4.73 14.82 8.88
CA LYS A 116 -5.37 15.14 7.60
C LYS A 116 -4.30 15.65 6.66
N VAL A 117 -4.08 14.94 5.55
CA VAL A 117 -2.99 15.23 4.62
C VAL A 117 -3.48 15.39 3.18
N VAL A 118 -2.69 16.09 2.37
CA VAL A 118 -2.80 16.16 0.91
C VAL A 118 -1.51 15.63 0.31
N SER A 119 -1.61 14.57 -0.47
CA SER A 119 -0.46 14.02 -1.20
C SER A 119 -0.17 14.85 -2.44
N ALA A 120 1.12 15.07 -2.71
CA ALA A 120 1.62 15.85 -3.83
C ALA A 120 2.89 15.21 -4.39
N ARG A 121 3.10 15.36 -5.69
CA ARG A 121 4.32 14.92 -6.39
C ARG A 121 5.35 16.04 -6.34
N VAL A 122 6.61 15.67 -6.11
CA VAL A 122 7.75 16.59 -6.25
C VAL A 122 8.04 16.78 -7.74
N ILE A 123 7.86 18.01 -8.23
CA ILE A 123 8.08 18.39 -9.63
C ILE A 123 9.41 19.09 -9.86
N SER A 124 10.03 19.62 -8.81
CA SER A 124 11.38 20.19 -8.88
C SER A 124 12.11 20.03 -7.55
N LYS A 125 13.43 19.84 -7.63
CA LYS A 125 14.36 19.78 -6.50
C LYS A 125 15.49 20.77 -6.76
N GLY A 126 15.83 21.60 -5.77
CA GLY A 126 16.95 22.53 -5.89
C GLY A 126 16.77 23.78 -5.03
N GLY A 127 17.82 24.58 -4.92
CA GLY A 127 17.77 25.86 -4.22
C GLY A 127 16.94 26.90 -4.96
N THR A 128 16.39 27.84 -4.20
CA THR A 128 15.85 29.11 -4.73
C THR A 128 16.86 30.23 -4.50
N ALA A 129 16.56 31.46 -4.94
CA ALA A 129 17.41 32.61 -4.66
C ALA A 129 17.64 32.86 -3.14
N THR A 130 16.76 32.33 -2.28
CA THR A 130 16.77 32.58 -0.82
C THR A 130 17.14 31.36 0.00
N PHE A 131 16.96 30.15 -0.52
CA PHE A 131 17.14 28.89 0.23
C PHE A 131 17.99 27.92 -0.58
N SER A 132 18.89 27.20 0.07
CA SER A 132 19.82 26.29 -0.60
C SER A 132 19.15 24.97 -1.00
N GLU A 133 18.18 24.49 -0.22
CA GLU A 133 17.56 23.18 -0.43
C GLU A 133 16.02 23.26 -0.34
N THR A 134 15.35 23.19 -1.50
CA THR A 134 13.88 23.23 -1.57
C THR A 134 13.31 22.18 -2.52
N PHE A 135 12.04 21.82 -2.31
CA PHE A 135 11.21 21.14 -3.30
C PHE A 135 10.11 22.07 -3.81
N VAL A 136 9.69 21.84 -5.05
CA VAL A 136 8.43 22.35 -5.58
C VAL A 136 7.49 21.17 -5.79
N ILE A 137 6.26 21.29 -5.30
CA ILE A 137 5.22 20.26 -5.41
C ILE A 137 4.06 20.72 -6.32
N ASP A 138 3.37 19.75 -6.92
CA ASP A 138 2.24 19.96 -7.86
C ASP A 138 0.87 20.23 -7.18
N GLN A 139 0.90 20.68 -5.93
CA GLN A 139 -0.29 21.06 -5.18
C GLN A 139 -0.07 22.42 -4.50
N GLY A 140 -1.10 23.26 -4.52
CA GLY A 140 -1.06 24.62 -3.96
C GLY A 140 -2.27 24.95 -3.09
N SER A 141 -2.62 26.24 -3.03
CA SER A 141 -3.70 26.73 -2.17
C SER A 141 -5.08 26.20 -2.55
N ASP A 142 -5.31 25.82 -3.81
CA ASP A 142 -6.58 25.24 -4.26
C ASP A 142 -6.86 23.89 -3.57
N SER A 143 -5.79 23.18 -3.19
CA SER A 143 -5.83 21.94 -2.41
C SER A 143 -5.78 22.19 -0.89
N GLY A 144 -5.93 23.44 -0.46
CA GLY A 144 -5.96 23.84 0.95
C GLY A 144 -4.58 24.02 1.59
N ILE A 145 -3.49 23.92 0.83
CA ILE A 145 -2.12 24.07 1.34
C ILE A 145 -1.85 25.55 1.66
N LYS A 146 -1.23 25.81 2.81
CA LYS A 146 -0.85 27.14 3.26
C LYS A 146 0.61 27.16 3.70
N ARG A 147 1.16 28.37 3.79
CA ARG A 147 2.47 28.61 4.40
C ARG A 147 2.50 28.04 5.81
N ASP A 148 3.68 27.57 6.22
CA ASP A 148 3.96 26.99 7.53
C ASP A 148 3.13 25.72 7.82
N MET A 149 2.86 24.91 6.79
CA MET A 149 2.34 23.54 6.97
C MET A 149 3.49 22.53 6.96
N THR A 150 3.37 21.50 7.81
CA THR A 150 4.35 20.40 7.88
C THR A 150 4.27 19.53 6.64
N VAL A 151 5.44 19.13 6.11
CA VAL A 151 5.53 18.20 4.98
C VAL A 151 6.24 16.93 5.42
N ILE A 152 5.64 15.79 5.10
CA ILE A 152 6.11 14.45 5.47
C ILE A 152 6.25 13.56 4.22
N ALA A 153 7.10 12.54 4.32
CA ALA A 153 7.24 11.47 3.33
C ALA A 153 7.30 10.11 4.06
N SER A 154 7.50 9.03 3.31
CA SER A 154 7.58 7.68 3.85
C SER A 154 8.69 7.60 4.89
N GLY A 155 8.28 7.42 6.15
CA GLY A 155 9.22 7.28 7.27
C GLY A 155 9.50 8.53 8.08
N GLY A 156 9.10 9.75 7.67
CA GLY A 156 9.32 10.92 8.53
C GLY A 156 9.12 12.31 7.94
N LEU A 157 9.61 13.30 8.69
CA LEU A 157 9.57 14.72 8.37
C LEU A 157 10.47 15.04 7.17
N VAL A 158 9.94 15.80 6.22
CA VAL A 158 10.68 16.30 5.04
C VAL A 158 11.00 17.78 5.21
N GLY A 159 10.05 18.57 5.70
CA GLY A 159 10.20 20.02 5.71
C GLY A 159 8.93 20.79 6.05
N VAL A 160 8.89 22.05 5.60
CA VAL A 160 7.79 22.99 5.85
C VAL A 160 7.47 23.80 4.59
N VAL A 161 6.19 24.07 4.35
CA VAL A 161 5.75 24.94 3.24
C VAL A 161 6.21 26.38 3.49
N LYS A 162 6.95 26.98 2.56
CA LYS A 162 7.37 28.38 2.64
C LYS A 162 6.52 29.33 1.82
N SER A 163 6.06 28.90 0.66
CA SER A 163 5.19 29.72 -0.19
C SER A 163 4.31 28.82 -1.04
N THR A 164 3.15 29.35 -1.43
CA THR A 164 2.14 28.64 -2.21
C THR A 164 1.65 29.52 -3.33
N THR A 165 1.49 28.94 -4.51
CA THR A 165 0.64 29.47 -5.59
C THR A 165 -0.71 28.74 -5.55
N SER A 166 -1.60 28.99 -6.51
CA SER A 166 -2.87 28.26 -6.62
C SER A 166 -2.64 26.75 -6.81
N SER A 167 -1.69 26.37 -7.66
CA SER A 167 -1.47 24.98 -8.10
C SER A 167 -0.12 24.37 -7.68
N SER A 168 0.76 25.12 -7.02
CA SER A 168 2.05 24.61 -6.57
C SER A 168 2.48 25.20 -5.22
N ALA A 169 3.42 24.54 -4.56
CA ALA A 169 4.00 25.06 -3.33
C ALA A 169 5.51 24.79 -3.26
N VAL A 170 6.23 25.70 -2.60
CA VAL A 170 7.66 25.59 -2.32
C VAL A 170 7.84 25.11 -0.89
N ILE A 171 8.57 24.01 -0.73
CA ILE A 171 8.86 23.35 0.54
C ILE A 171 10.33 23.62 0.90
N LEU A 172 10.58 24.19 2.07
CA LEU A 172 11.92 24.24 2.65
C LEU A 172 12.23 22.89 3.29
N LEU A 173 13.33 22.28 2.88
CA LEU A 173 13.74 20.98 3.39
C LEU A 173 14.36 21.07 4.78
N MET A 174 14.22 19.99 5.53
CA MET A 174 14.85 19.79 6.84
C MET A 174 16.38 19.91 6.80
N SER A 175 16.98 19.55 5.67
CA SER A 175 18.43 19.55 5.45
C SER A 175 18.99 20.94 5.13
N ASP A 176 18.13 21.91 4.81
CA ASP A 176 18.56 23.28 4.55
C ASP A 176 19.21 23.92 5.80
N PRO A 177 20.35 24.64 5.67
CA PRO A 177 21.04 25.27 6.80
C PRO A 177 20.18 26.28 7.60
N SER A 178 19.18 26.89 6.97
CA SER A 178 18.23 27.81 7.60
C SER A 178 17.10 27.11 8.35
N PHE A 179 16.94 25.79 8.16
CA PHE A 179 15.89 25.02 8.80
C PHE A 179 16.18 24.81 10.30
N ARG A 180 15.13 24.93 11.11
CA ARG A 180 15.14 24.66 12.55
C ARG A 180 13.81 24.02 12.94
N VAL A 181 13.86 22.96 13.74
CA VAL A 181 12.66 22.31 14.31
C VAL A 181 12.89 21.91 15.75
N GLY A 182 11.89 22.14 16.60
CA GLY A 182 11.88 21.62 17.96
C GLY A 182 11.62 20.12 17.95
N VAL A 183 12.46 19.36 18.65
CA VAL A 183 12.37 17.90 18.71
C VAL A 183 12.38 17.39 20.14
N ARG A 184 11.99 16.13 20.29
CA ARG A 184 12.05 15.36 21.53
C ARG A 184 12.61 13.96 21.28
N VAL A 185 13.31 13.42 22.26
CA VAL A 185 13.80 12.03 22.23
C VAL A 185 12.64 11.06 22.52
N ALA A 186 12.48 10.04 21.68
CA ALA A 186 11.51 8.98 21.88
C ALA A 186 11.91 8.14 23.11
N GLY A 187 11.08 8.15 24.15
CA GLY A 187 11.37 7.50 25.43
C GLY A 187 11.53 8.52 26.55
N THR A 188 12.64 9.26 26.58
CA THR A 188 12.94 10.19 27.69
C THR A 188 12.14 11.49 27.64
N GLN A 189 11.59 11.86 26.47
CA GLN A 189 10.93 13.15 26.24
C GLN A 189 11.87 14.35 26.41
N ASP A 190 13.19 14.14 26.43
CA ASP A 190 14.15 15.24 26.50
C ASP A 190 14.08 16.11 25.25
N MET A 191 14.18 17.42 25.44
CA MET A 191 13.91 18.41 24.40
C MET A 191 15.19 18.92 23.73
N GLY A 192 15.12 19.15 22.43
CA GLY A 192 16.21 19.69 21.63
C GLY A 192 15.73 20.53 20.45
N ILE A 193 16.69 21.13 19.76
CA ILE A 193 16.50 21.80 18.48
C ILE A 193 17.34 21.06 17.45
N LEU A 194 16.69 20.60 16.38
CA LEU A 194 17.36 20.02 15.22
C LEU A 194 17.50 21.08 14.13
N SER A 195 18.69 21.11 13.52
CA SER A 195 19.08 22.04 12.47
C SER A 195 19.62 21.26 11.27
N GLY A 196 19.30 21.70 10.05
CA GLY A 196 20.00 21.23 8.86
C GLY A 196 21.39 21.86 8.77
N ASP A 197 22.34 21.16 8.17
CA ASP A 197 23.67 21.68 7.85
C ASP A 197 24.04 21.57 6.35
N GLY A 198 23.07 21.20 5.51
CA GLY A 198 23.23 20.88 4.08
C GLY A 198 23.60 19.42 3.83
N GLU A 199 23.45 18.97 2.57
CA GLU A 199 23.89 17.62 2.13
C GLU A 199 23.26 16.46 2.92
N GLY A 200 22.06 16.68 3.49
CA GLY A 200 21.34 15.65 4.24
C GLY A 200 21.93 15.31 5.61
N ARG A 201 22.76 16.18 6.21
CA ARG A 201 23.21 16.01 7.60
C ARG A 201 22.46 16.96 8.53
N TYR A 202 22.30 16.50 9.77
CA TYR A 202 21.45 17.12 10.76
C TYR A 202 22.16 17.20 12.10
N LEU A 203 22.13 18.38 12.70
CA LEU A 203 22.71 18.64 14.02
C LEU A 203 21.60 18.83 15.05
N LEU A 204 21.64 18.03 16.10
CA LEU A 204 20.75 18.13 17.25
C LEU A 204 21.50 18.80 18.41
N GLN A 205 20.92 19.87 18.94
CA GLN A 205 21.37 20.52 20.16
C GLN A 205 20.30 20.37 21.25
N MET A 206 20.68 19.78 22.39
CA MET A 206 19.77 19.61 23.52
C MET A 206 19.49 20.94 24.20
N LEU A 207 18.29 21.11 24.77
CA LEU A 207 17.93 22.31 25.54
C LEU A 207 18.40 22.25 26.99
N SER A 208 18.55 21.03 27.54
CA SER A 208 19.04 20.81 28.91
C SER A 208 20.43 20.19 28.91
N ALA A 209 21.29 20.67 29.81
CA ALA A 209 22.59 20.06 30.12
C ALA A 209 22.45 18.63 30.66
N SER A 210 21.37 18.36 31.40
CA SER A 210 21.06 17.05 31.97
C SER A 210 20.40 16.10 30.98
N GLY A 211 20.12 16.55 29.75
CA GLY A 211 19.46 15.73 28.73
C GLY A 211 20.23 14.44 28.47
N ASN A 212 19.52 13.31 28.49
CA ASN A 212 20.08 12.00 28.22
C ASN A 212 19.78 11.64 26.76
N ILE A 213 20.84 11.66 25.96
CA ILE A 213 20.80 11.26 24.56
C ILE A 213 21.88 10.21 24.29
N LYS A 214 21.50 9.15 23.58
CA LYS A 214 22.36 8.01 23.24
C LYS A 214 22.30 7.76 21.74
N VAL A 215 23.37 7.16 21.22
CA VAL A 215 23.39 6.66 19.84
C VAL A 215 22.30 5.60 19.68
N GLY A 216 21.52 5.69 18.59
CA GLY A 216 20.37 4.83 18.34
C GLY A 216 19.03 5.38 18.84
N ASP A 217 19.02 6.47 19.62
CA ASP A 217 17.77 7.08 20.05
C ASP A 217 17.00 7.67 18.87
N VAL A 218 15.68 7.45 18.85
CA VAL A 218 14.77 7.99 17.83
C VAL A 218 14.33 9.40 18.22
N ILE A 219 14.33 10.31 17.25
CA ILE A 219 13.96 11.71 17.42
C ILE A 219 12.61 11.97 16.76
N LEU A 220 11.72 12.62 17.50
CA LEU A 220 10.39 13.01 17.06
C LEU A 220 10.25 14.52 17.07
N SER A 221 9.42 15.07 16.20
CA SER A 221 9.02 16.48 16.26
C SER A 221 8.23 16.77 17.55
N ARG A 222 8.51 17.92 18.16
CA ARG A 222 7.82 18.39 19.37
C ARG A 222 6.41 18.89 19.06
N GLY A 223 6.19 19.41 17.86
CA GLY A 223 5.05 20.27 17.55
C GLY A 223 5.33 21.73 17.92
N SER A 224 4.67 22.64 17.21
CA SER A 224 4.69 24.09 17.47
C SER A 224 3.36 24.52 18.10
N SER A 225 3.30 25.70 18.71
CA SER A 225 2.04 26.24 19.23
C SER A 225 1.01 26.35 18.10
N GLY A 226 -0.14 25.69 18.24
CA GLY A 226 -1.16 25.64 17.20
C GLY A 226 -0.82 24.72 16.02
N ASP A 227 0.08 23.75 16.21
CA ASP A 227 0.47 22.72 15.23
C ASP A 227 1.04 23.24 13.90
N SER A 228 1.53 24.48 13.91
CA SER A 228 2.17 25.15 12.78
C SER A 228 3.38 25.94 13.27
N PRO A 229 4.56 25.84 12.64
CA PRO A 229 4.84 25.10 11.40
C PRO A 229 4.91 23.58 11.50
N PHE A 230 5.10 23.04 12.70
CA PHE A 230 5.35 21.61 12.92
C PHE A 230 4.24 20.97 13.72
N VAL A 231 3.74 19.82 13.24
CA VAL A 231 2.86 18.94 14.01
C VAL A 231 3.68 18.02 14.92
N PRO A 232 3.19 17.66 16.13
CA PRO A 232 3.92 16.83 17.07
C PRO A 232 3.97 15.36 16.63
N GLY A 233 5.04 14.65 17.04
CA GLY A 233 5.12 13.19 16.95
C GLY A 233 5.53 12.61 15.60
N VAL A 234 5.81 13.44 14.59
CA VAL A 234 6.39 12.98 13.32
C VAL A 234 7.82 12.51 13.54
N PRO A 235 8.19 11.28 13.11
CA PRO A 235 9.57 10.82 13.14
C PRO A 235 10.50 11.71 12.33
N VAL A 236 11.67 12.03 12.87
CA VAL A 236 12.66 12.91 12.23
C VAL A 236 13.90 12.11 11.82
N GLY A 237 14.46 11.34 12.75
CA GLY A 237 15.66 10.54 12.49
C GLY A 237 16.16 9.80 13.73
N THR A 238 17.35 9.24 13.61
CA THR A 238 18.03 8.49 14.67
C THR A 238 19.39 9.10 14.99
N VAL A 239 19.76 9.17 16.26
CA VAL A 239 21.06 9.69 16.70
C VAL A 239 22.19 8.79 16.19
N LYS A 240 23.11 9.38 15.42
CA LYS A 240 24.27 8.70 14.82
C LYS A 240 25.51 8.80 15.71
N SER A 241 25.75 9.97 16.30
CA SER A 241 26.86 10.20 17.23
C SER A 241 26.49 11.29 18.23
N VAL A 242 27.10 11.24 19.42
CA VAL A 242 26.95 12.26 20.47
C VAL A 242 28.30 12.92 20.70
N GLU A 243 28.34 14.23 20.55
CA GLU A 243 29.53 15.04 20.79
C GLU A 243 29.55 15.47 22.26
N ASN A 244 30.57 15.01 22.99
CA ASN A 244 30.85 15.46 24.35
C ASN A 244 32.00 16.47 24.31
N THR A 245 31.71 17.70 23.90
CA THR A 245 32.72 18.77 23.89
C THR A 245 32.83 19.42 25.26
N THR A 246 34.01 19.33 25.87
CA THR A 246 34.33 19.99 27.16
C THR A 246 34.11 21.50 27.05
N GLY A 247 33.28 22.06 27.94
CA GLY A 247 32.99 23.51 28.00
C GLY A 247 31.68 23.96 27.31
N GLN A 248 30.94 23.06 26.63
CA GLN A 248 29.61 23.40 26.12
C GLN A 248 28.52 23.20 27.21
N LEU A 249 27.60 24.16 27.31
CA LEU A 249 26.49 24.12 28.29
C LEU A 249 25.44 23.04 27.99
N THR A 250 25.34 22.58 26.73
CA THR A 250 24.34 21.62 26.27
C THR A 250 24.97 20.59 25.33
N LYS A 251 24.53 19.33 25.40
CA LYS A 251 25.03 18.26 24.52
C LYS A 251 24.63 18.48 23.05
N ARG A 252 25.49 18.03 22.14
CA ARG A 252 25.24 18.02 20.69
C ARG A 252 25.31 16.60 20.15
N ALA A 253 24.58 16.35 19.08
CA ALA A 253 24.55 15.05 18.43
C ALA A 253 24.33 15.19 16.93
N SER A 254 24.97 14.32 16.14
CA SER A 254 24.65 14.16 14.73
C SER A 254 23.47 13.19 14.59
N VAL A 255 22.50 13.55 13.75
CA VAL A 255 21.30 12.75 13.50
C VAL A 255 21.29 12.28 12.04
N GLN A 256 20.91 11.03 11.83
CA GLN A 256 20.58 10.49 10.52
C GLN A 256 19.07 10.63 10.30
N GLY A 257 18.66 11.41 9.30
CA GLY A 257 17.25 11.56 8.96
C GLY A 257 16.65 10.25 8.44
N PHE A 258 15.36 9.99 8.73
CA PHE A 258 14.64 8.84 8.19
C PHE A 258 14.32 8.97 6.71
N VAL A 259 14.20 10.22 6.24
CA VAL A 259 13.93 10.53 4.84
C VAL A 259 15.19 11.06 4.20
N ASP A 260 15.59 10.44 3.10
CA ASP A 260 16.62 10.96 2.21
C ASP A 260 15.96 11.86 1.14
N PRO A 261 16.22 13.18 1.13
CA PRO A 261 15.59 14.11 0.18
C PRO A 261 15.89 13.76 -1.29
N ASN A 262 16.99 13.08 -1.59
CA ASN A 262 17.35 12.75 -2.96
C ASN A 262 16.43 11.69 -3.58
N SER A 263 15.90 10.77 -2.77
CA SER A 263 15.04 9.67 -3.22
C SER A 263 13.52 9.94 -3.15
N VAL A 264 13.10 11.08 -2.59
CA VAL A 264 11.68 11.42 -2.45
C VAL A 264 11.07 11.86 -3.79
N SER A 265 10.01 11.19 -4.24
CA SER A 265 9.18 11.61 -5.40
C SER A 265 7.77 12.03 -4.98
N VAL A 266 7.27 11.49 -3.87
CA VAL A 266 5.94 11.79 -3.33
C VAL A 266 6.06 12.27 -1.88
N VAL A 267 5.33 13.34 -1.57
CA VAL A 267 5.20 13.88 -0.22
C VAL A 267 3.73 14.06 0.15
N SER A 268 3.45 14.26 1.43
CA SER A 268 2.15 14.75 1.86
C SER A 268 2.29 15.97 2.77
N VAL A 269 1.43 16.96 2.52
CA VAL A 269 1.32 18.17 3.33
C VAL A 269 0.24 17.98 4.37
N VAL A 270 0.57 18.26 5.63
CA VAL A 270 -0.35 18.13 6.76
C VAL A 270 -1.23 19.38 6.84
N LEU A 271 -2.53 19.21 6.55
CA LEU A 271 -3.52 20.29 6.59
C LEU A 271 -4.03 20.58 8.01
N LYS A 272 -4.17 19.53 8.82
CA LYS A 272 -4.60 19.61 10.22
C LYS A 272 -4.03 18.40 10.96
N ALA A 273 -3.32 18.64 12.07
CA ALA A 273 -3.13 17.61 13.07
C ALA A 273 -4.49 17.38 13.72
N THR A 274 -5.05 16.17 13.65
CA THR A 274 -6.22 15.89 14.49
C THR A 274 -5.72 15.96 15.92
N ALA A 275 -6.21 16.94 16.68
CA ALA A 275 -5.84 17.14 18.07
C ALA A 275 -6.21 15.88 18.85
N SER A 276 -5.22 15.01 19.03
CA SER A 276 -5.24 13.99 20.05
C SER A 276 -3.79 13.68 20.36
N ASN A 277 -3.26 14.33 21.40
CA ASN A 277 -2.11 13.79 22.12
C ASN A 277 -2.35 12.29 22.33
N PRO A 278 -1.37 11.41 22.09
CA PRO A 278 -1.49 9.99 22.38
C PRO A 278 -1.80 9.66 23.86
N GLY A 279 -1.77 10.66 24.76
CA GLY A 279 -2.17 10.57 26.17
C GLY A 279 -3.53 11.17 26.54
N ASP A 280 -4.22 11.87 25.62
CA ASP A 280 -5.55 12.47 25.87
C ASP A 280 -6.71 11.56 25.38
N SER A 281 -6.41 10.31 25.05
CA SER A 281 -7.40 9.27 24.75
C SER A 281 -8.18 8.78 25.99
N LEU A 282 -8.08 9.49 27.11
CA LEU A 282 -9.05 9.39 28.19
C LEU A 282 -10.39 9.93 27.67
N VAL A 283 -11.22 9.01 27.19
CA VAL A 283 -12.68 9.08 27.13
C VAL A 283 -13.23 10.45 27.54
N PRO A 284 -13.63 11.31 26.60
CA PRO A 284 -14.23 12.59 26.96
C PRO A 284 -15.44 12.35 27.86
N PRO A 285 -15.59 13.06 29.00
CA PRO A 285 -16.81 13.06 29.82
C PRO A 285 -18.08 13.25 28.98
N ALA A 286 -17.97 13.93 27.84
CA ALA A 286 -19.03 14.11 26.86
C ALA A 286 -19.56 12.81 26.24
N ILE A 287 -18.71 11.80 25.96
CA ILE A 287 -19.17 10.51 25.40
C ILE A 287 -19.98 9.76 26.44
N PHE A 288 -19.46 9.67 27.66
CA PHE A 288 -20.16 9.04 28.77
C PHE A 288 -21.51 9.73 29.02
N ALA A 289 -21.52 11.07 29.12
CA ALA A 289 -22.74 11.85 29.31
C ALA A 289 -23.74 11.65 28.16
N PHE A 290 -23.28 11.57 26.92
CA PHE A 290 -24.14 11.33 25.77
C PHE A 290 -24.80 9.95 25.83
N PHE A 291 -24.01 8.87 25.98
CA PHE A 291 -24.57 7.52 26.07
C PHE A 291 -25.44 7.35 27.31
N ALA A 292 -25.07 7.92 28.46
CA ALA A 292 -25.93 7.94 29.64
C ALA A 292 -27.26 8.67 29.37
N GLY A 293 -27.23 9.79 28.64
CA GLY A 293 -28.45 10.50 28.22
C GLY A 293 -29.34 9.67 27.30
N VAL A 294 -28.76 9.02 26.28
CA VAL A 294 -29.50 8.12 25.37
C VAL A 294 -30.08 6.93 26.15
N PHE A 295 -29.32 6.38 27.09
CA PHE A 295 -29.75 5.30 27.98
C PHE A 295 -30.96 5.72 28.84
N ILE A 296 -30.92 6.91 29.45
CA ILE A 296 -32.04 7.44 30.22
C ILE A 296 -33.28 7.59 29.32
N VAL A 297 -33.13 8.12 28.10
CA VAL A 297 -34.25 8.25 27.15
C VAL A 297 -34.82 6.88 26.77
N GLN A 298 -33.96 5.89 26.52
CA GLN A 298 -34.36 4.51 26.24
C GLN A 298 -35.20 3.94 27.39
N GLU A 299 -34.68 3.98 28.61
CA GLU A 299 -35.32 3.38 29.79
C GLU A 299 -36.58 4.13 30.23
N ALA A 300 -36.55 5.46 30.23
CA ALA A 300 -37.66 6.27 30.73
C ALA A 300 -38.84 6.34 29.76
N PHE A 301 -38.58 6.38 28.45
CA PHE A 301 -39.60 6.62 27.43
C PHE A 301 -39.81 5.42 26.51
N LEU A 302 -38.76 4.94 25.83
CA LEU A 302 -38.94 3.95 24.76
C LEU A 302 -39.35 2.59 25.27
N ASN A 303 -38.82 2.15 26.41
CA ASN A 303 -39.22 0.90 27.04
C ASN A 303 -40.69 0.92 27.53
N ARG A 304 -41.34 2.09 27.58
CA ARG A 304 -42.77 2.22 27.89
C ARG A 304 -43.68 2.14 26.66
N ILE A 305 -43.13 2.20 25.44
CA ILE A 305 -43.90 2.16 24.20
C ILE A 305 -44.08 0.70 23.75
N ASN A 306 -45.33 0.29 23.52
CA ASN A 306 -45.62 -1.03 22.97
C ASN A 306 -45.56 -1.01 21.44
N PHE A 307 -44.41 -1.40 20.88
CA PHE A 307 -44.22 -1.52 19.44
C PHE A 307 -44.93 -2.77 18.90
N PHE A 308 -45.54 -2.68 17.70
CA PHE A 308 -46.36 -3.78 17.15
C PHE A 308 -45.56 -5.06 16.83
N LEU A 309 -44.25 -4.92 16.59
CA LEU A 309 -43.34 -6.00 16.25
C LEU A 309 -42.08 -5.89 17.13
N GLY A 310 -42.04 -6.55 18.29
CA GLY A 310 -40.87 -6.58 19.18
C GLY A 310 -40.57 -5.22 19.82
N GLY A 311 -39.33 -5.00 20.28
CA GLY A 311 -38.88 -3.73 20.87
C GLY A 311 -37.79 -3.03 20.05
N PHE A 312 -37.64 -1.72 20.24
CA PHE A 312 -36.60 -0.92 19.60
C PHE A 312 -35.54 -0.49 20.62
N SER A 313 -34.26 -0.69 20.29
CA SER A 313 -33.13 -0.22 21.08
C SER A 313 -32.52 1.01 20.41
N LEU A 314 -32.96 2.19 20.82
CA LEU A 314 -32.36 3.46 20.41
C LEU A 314 -30.89 3.53 20.85
N TYR A 315 -30.59 2.92 22.00
CA TYR A 315 -29.24 2.84 22.53
C TYR A 315 -28.27 2.14 21.57
N LEU A 316 -28.61 0.94 21.11
CA LEU A 316 -27.78 0.21 20.14
C LEU A 316 -27.75 0.91 18.77
N ALA A 317 -28.87 1.51 18.35
CA ALA A 317 -28.92 2.27 17.10
C ALA A 317 -27.93 3.46 17.10
N PHE A 318 -27.92 4.27 18.16
CA PHE A 318 -26.94 5.36 18.30
C PHE A 318 -25.51 4.84 18.42
N PHE A 319 -25.28 3.75 19.16
CA PHE A 319 -23.96 3.15 19.29
C PHE A 319 -23.38 2.78 17.92
N PHE A 320 -24.11 2.01 17.11
CA PHE A 320 -23.62 1.59 15.80
C PHE A 320 -23.49 2.75 14.81
N ALA A 321 -24.45 3.68 14.79
CA ALA A 321 -24.34 4.89 13.98
C ALA A 321 -23.12 5.74 14.35
N TRP A 322 -22.72 5.74 15.63
CA TRP A 322 -21.56 6.46 16.12
C TRP A 322 -20.24 5.79 15.73
N ILE A 323 -20.06 4.51 16.07
CA ILE A 323 -18.76 3.83 15.91
C ILE A 323 -18.33 3.69 14.45
N ILE A 324 -19.25 3.81 13.49
CA ILE A 324 -18.94 3.87 12.04
C ILE A 324 -17.90 4.96 11.74
N HIS A 325 -17.93 6.06 12.48
CA HIS A 325 -17.08 7.22 12.26
C HIS A 325 -15.80 7.18 13.11
N GLU A 326 -15.69 6.23 14.04
CA GLU A 326 -14.59 6.13 14.99
C GLU A 326 -13.57 5.09 14.52
N ASP A 327 -12.30 5.28 14.90
CA ASP A 327 -11.25 4.30 14.60
C ASP A 327 -11.34 3.07 15.51
N ARG A 328 -10.54 2.03 15.21
CA ARG A 328 -10.61 0.75 15.93
C ARG A 328 -10.45 0.92 17.44
N THR A 329 -9.46 1.70 17.87
CA THR A 329 -9.18 1.90 19.29
C THR A 329 -10.33 2.66 19.97
N ALA A 330 -10.80 3.76 19.36
CA ALA A 330 -11.93 4.52 19.89
C ALA A 330 -13.23 3.68 19.90
N ALA A 331 -13.50 2.89 18.86
CA ALA A 331 -14.68 2.03 18.80
C ALA A 331 -14.69 0.97 19.92
N MET A 332 -13.54 0.37 20.24
CA MET A 332 -13.43 -0.57 21.37
C MET A 332 -13.66 0.13 22.71
N THR A 333 -13.04 1.29 22.93
CA THR A 333 -13.21 2.05 24.18
C THR A 333 -14.65 2.54 24.35
N ILE A 334 -15.27 3.07 23.30
CA ILE A 334 -16.68 3.46 23.28
C ILE A 334 -17.58 2.24 23.51
N GLY A 335 -17.25 1.09 22.91
CA GLY A 335 -17.93 -0.18 23.17
C GLY A 335 -17.89 -0.58 24.64
N PHE A 336 -16.73 -0.46 25.28
CA PHE A 336 -16.57 -0.74 26.72
C PHE A 336 -17.45 0.19 27.57
N ILE A 337 -17.37 1.50 27.34
CA ILE A 337 -18.15 2.49 28.11
C ILE A 337 -19.65 2.29 27.89
N ALA A 338 -20.06 2.15 26.63
CA ALA A 338 -21.45 2.00 26.26
C ALA A 338 -22.02 0.70 26.83
N GLY A 339 -21.24 -0.38 26.81
CA GLY A 339 -21.67 -1.64 27.41
C GLY A 339 -21.73 -1.57 28.94
N PHE A 340 -20.78 -0.88 29.57
CA PHE A 340 -20.80 -0.64 31.03
C PHE A 340 -22.05 0.14 31.46
N ILE A 341 -22.46 1.15 30.69
CA ILE A 341 -23.71 1.88 30.92
C ILE A 341 -24.92 0.96 30.71
N ALA A 342 -24.93 0.16 29.64
CA ALA A 342 -26.03 -0.74 29.31
C ALA A 342 -26.22 -1.86 30.36
N ASP A 343 -25.15 -2.28 31.03
CA ASP A 343 -25.23 -3.26 32.13
C ASP A 343 -25.99 -2.74 33.36
N PHE A 344 -26.26 -1.42 33.46
CA PHE A 344 -27.15 -0.85 34.48
C PHE A 344 -28.63 -0.86 34.09
N SER A 345 -28.99 -1.43 32.94
CA SER A 345 -30.40 -1.54 32.52
C SER A 345 -31.22 -2.34 33.54
N PRO A 346 -32.25 -1.75 34.16
CA PRO A 346 -33.11 -2.46 35.09
C PRO A 346 -34.13 -3.36 34.37
N THR A 347 -34.24 -3.26 33.04
CA THR A 347 -35.25 -3.98 32.25
C THR A 347 -34.77 -5.35 31.74
N LEU A 348 -33.47 -5.66 31.90
CA LEU A 348 -32.86 -6.91 31.48
C LEU A 348 -32.22 -7.61 32.68
N GLU A 349 -32.76 -8.77 33.07
CA GLU A 349 -32.11 -9.67 34.01
C GLU A 349 -30.94 -10.37 33.30
N ALA A 350 -29.77 -9.73 33.30
CA ALA A 350 -28.56 -10.27 32.69
C ALA A 350 -27.36 -10.13 33.64
N PRO A 351 -26.36 -11.03 33.55
CA PRO A 351 -25.13 -10.90 34.30
C PRO A 351 -24.44 -9.57 33.99
N PHE A 352 -24.04 -8.85 35.05
CA PHE A 352 -23.28 -7.61 34.91
C PHE A 352 -21.98 -7.86 34.13
N GLY A 353 -21.71 -7.04 33.11
CA GLY A 353 -20.55 -7.15 32.23
C GLY A 353 -20.85 -7.81 30.89
N LEU A 354 -22.04 -8.41 30.70
CA LEU A 354 -22.39 -9.05 29.44
C LEU A 354 -22.50 -8.04 28.29
N TRP A 355 -23.15 -6.89 28.50
CA TRP A 355 -23.20 -5.84 27.48
C TRP A 355 -21.84 -5.19 27.27
N THR A 356 -21.06 -4.99 28.34
CA THR A 356 -19.66 -4.53 28.23
C THR A 356 -18.86 -5.42 27.29
N PHE A 357 -18.93 -6.74 27.46
CA PHE A 357 -18.25 -7.69 26.58
C PHE A 357 -18.77 -7.62 25.15
N VAL A 358 -20.09 -7.72 24.96
CA VAL A 358 -20.73 -7.73 23.63
C VAL A 358 -20.38 -6.46 22.85
N LEU A 359 -20.54 -5.28 23.44
CA LEU A 359 -20.31 -4.02 22.74
C LEU A 359 -18.82 -3.72 22.52
N THR A 360 -17.94 -4.19 23.39
CA THR A 360 -16.49 -4.10 23.15
C THR A 360 -16.06 -4.98 21.96
N VAL A 361 -16.53 -6.23 21.92
CA VAL A 361 -16.28 -7.16 20.81
C VAL A 361 -16.88 -6.64 19.51
N MET A 362 -18.11 -6.12 19.55
CA MET A 362 -18.75 -5.53 18.38
C MET A 362 -18.04 -4.26 17.93
N GLY A 363 -17.61 -3.38 18.83
CA GLY A 363 -16.78 -2.22 18.50
C GLY A 363 -15.50 -2.63 17.75
N PHE A 364 -14.84 -3.69 18.21
CA PHE A 364 -13.69 -4.27 17.52
C PHE A 364 -14.05 -4.80 16.12
N LEU A 365 -14.97 -5.78 16.04
CA LEU A 365 -15.34 -6.46 14.79
C LEU A 365 -15.88 -5.51 13.73
N PHE A 366 -16.73 -4.58 14.17
CA PHE A 366 -17.39 -3.64 13.28
C PHE A 366 -16.39 -2.63 12.70
N SER A 367 -15.41 -2.18 13.50
CA SER A 367 -14.35 -1.30 13.03
C SER A 367 -13.37 -1.98 12.05
N THR A 368 -13.14 -3.29 12.18
CA THR A 368 -12.23 -4.04 11.30
C THR A 368 -12.89 -4.48 10.00
N THR A 369 -14.14 -4.95 10.06
CA THR A 369 -14.79 -5.63 8.93
C THR A 369 -15.52 -4.65 8.02
N LEU A 370 -16.22 -3.64 8.56
CA LEU A 370 -16.95 -2.70 7.72
C LEU A 370 -16.06 -1.60 7.12
N ARG A 371 -15.01 -1.15 7.82
CA ARG A 371 -14.13 -0.10 7.30
C ARG A 371 -13.35 -0.55 6.05
N GLY A 372 -13.03 -1.85 5.94
CA GLY A 372 -12.40 -2.42 4.75
C GLY A 372 -13.36 -2.72 3.59
N SER A 373 -14.68 -2.66 3.80
CA SER A 373 -15.68 -2.98 2.78
C SER A 373 -16.52 -1.77 2.34
N LEU A 374 -16.54 -0.69 3.12
CA LEU A 374 -17.23 0.57 2.82
C LEU A 374 -16.33 1.58 2.07
N ASP A 375 -15.61 1.13 1.03
CA ASP A 375 -14.94 2.02 0.06
C ASP A 375 -15.95 2.82 -0.78
N PHE A 376 -17.22 2.44 -0.74
CA PHE A 376 -18.34 3.24 -1.21
C PHE A 376 -18.76 4.16 -0.07
N GLY A 377 -18.47 5.46 -0.21
CA GLY A 377 -18.52 6.47 0.85
C GLY A 377 -19.74 6.43 1.78
N PHE A 378 -19.60 7.10 2.94
CA PHE A 378 -20.56 7.20 4.05
C PHE A 378 -21.93 7.79 3.64
N SER A 379 -22.66 7.11 2.77
CA SER A 379 -24.02 7.46 2.40
C SER A 379 -24.94 7.18 3.59
N PRO A 380 -26.01 7.98 3.79
CA PRO A 380 -26.98 7.73 4.85
C PRO A 380 -27.53 6.30 4.82
N LEU A 381 -27.74 5.75 3.62
CA LEU A 381 -28.23 4.37 3.44
C LEU A 381 -27.22 3.33 3.93
N SER A 382 -25.93 3.50 3.61
CA SER A 382 -24.87 2.59 4.06
C SER A 382 -24.78 2.57 5.59
N ILE A 383 -24.87 3.74 6.22
CA ILE A 383 -24.88 3.88 7.69
C ILE A 383 -26.08 3.16 8.29
N THR A 384 -27.26 3.34 7.71
CA THR A 384 -28.48 2.65 8.17
C THR A 384 -28.34 1.13 8.08
N ILE A 385 -27.90 0.59 6.95
CA ILE A 385 -27.75 -0.86 6.75
C ILE A 385 -26.72 -1.43 7.74
N ALA A 386 -25.60 -0.74 7.89
CA ALA A 386 -24.55 -1.09 8.84
C ALA A 386 -25.08 -1.09 10.28
N THR A 387 -25.86 -0.08 10.64
CA THR A 387 -26.48 0.03 11.97
C THR A 387 -27.43 -1.13 12.24
N VAL A 388 -28.33 -1.43 11.30
CA VAL A 388 -29.30 -2.55 11.41
C VAL A 388 -28.58 -3.90 11.55
N ALA A 389 -27.53 -4.13 10.77
CA ALA A 389 -26.73 -5.35 10.87
C ALA A 389 -26.02 -5.43 12.23
N GLY A 390 -25.40 -4.34 12.67
CA GLY A 390 -24.70 -4.25 13.95
C GLY A 390 -25.63 -4.52 15.14
N THR A 391 -26.83 -3.92 15.15
CA THR A 391 -27.82 -4.14 16.20
C THR A 391 -28.29 -5.60 16.24
N ALA A 392 -28.58 -6.19 15.07
CA ALA A 392 -29.04 -7.58 14.98
C ALA A 392 -27.97 -8.57 15.47
N VAL A 393 -26.73 -8.41 15.02
CA VAL A 393 -25.61 -9.27 15.43
C VAL A 393 -25.32 -9.13 16.92
N SER A 394 -25.39 -7.92 17.48
CA SER A 394 -25.18 -7.70 18.91
C SER A 394 -26.21 -8.41 19.77
N LEU A 395 -27.49 -8.36 19.37
CA LEU A 395 -28.56 -9.04 20.10
C LEU A 395 -28.42 -10.57 20.02
N VAL A 396 -28.01 -11.10 18.88
CA VAL A 396 -27.71 -12.54 18.74
C VAL A 396 -26.52 -12.92 19.62
N LEU A 397 -25.44 -12.12 19.60
CA LEU A 397 -24.26 -12.39 20.42
C LEU A 397 -24.59 -12.32 21.91
N PHE A 398 -25.37 -11.33 22.34
CA PHE A 398 -25.87 -11.22 23.70
C PHE A 398 -26.65 -12.47 24.13
N LEU A 399 -27.54 -12.95 23.26
CA LEU A 399 -28.34 -14.14 23.53
C LEU A 399 -27.47 -15.41 23.63
N VAL A 400 -26.54 -15.60 22.70
CA VAL A 400 -25.62 -16.75 22.72
C VAL A 400 -24.74 -16.72 23.97
N CYS A 401 -24.16 -15.57 24.30
CA CYS A 401 -23.34 -15.43 25.49
C CYS A 401 -24.16 -15.60 26.79
N GLY A 402 -25.37 -15.06 26.84
CA GLY A 402 -26.27 -15.26 27.98
C GLY A 402 -26.66 -16.73 28.16
N LEU A 403 -26.92 -17.46 27.07
CA LEU A 403 -27.24 -18.90 27.14
C LEU A 403 -26.05 -19.70 27.70
N ILE A 404 -24.82 -19.35 27.30
CA ILE A 404 -23.59 -19.96 27.82
C ILE A 404 -23.45 -19.68 29.32
N LEU A 405 -23.87 -18.50 29.78
CA LEU A 405 -23.85 -18.11 31.20
C LEU A 405 -25.06 -18.65 32.00
N GLY A 406 -25.93 -19.45 31.38
CA GLY A 406 -27.09 -20.06 32.04
C GLY A 406 -28.27 -19.12 32.23
N VAL A 407 -28.35 -18.02 31.48
CA VAL A 407 -29.50 -17.10 31.50
C VAL A 407 -30.69 -17.76 30.80
N GLU A 408 -31.82 -17.83 31.49
CA GLU A 408 -33.07 -18.31 30.91
C GLU A 408 -33.73 -17.19 30.08
N PHE A 409 -33.94 -17.45 28.79
CA PHE A 409 -34.62 -16.53 27.89
C PHE A 409 -36.06 -16.97 27.63
N ALA A 410 -36.87 -16.02 27.13
CA ALA A 410 -38.20 -16.29 26.63
C ALA A 410 -38.20 -17.30 25.46
N SER A 411 -39.39 -17.74 25.04
CA SER A 411 -39.53 -18.69 23.93
C SER A 411 -38.87 -18.19 22.63
N VAL A 412 -38.45 -19.13 21.79
CA VAL A 412 -37.80 -18.84 20.49
C VAL A 412 -38.63 -17.88 19.64
N THR A 413 -39.96 -18.00 19.68
CA THR A 413 -40.89 -17.11 18.96
C THR A 413 -40.79 -15.65 19.46
N VAL A 414 -40.67 -15.44 20.77
CA VAL A 414 -40.52 -14.11 21.37
C VAL A 414 -39.16 -13.51 21.00
N ILE A 415 -38.10 -14.31 21.07
CA ILE A 415 -36.75 -13.91 20.66
C ILE A 415 -36.74 -13.48 19.19
N PHE A 416 -37.32 -14.29 18.32
CA PHE A 416 -37.38 -14.00 16.88
C PHE A 416 -38.18 -12.73 16.60
N LYS A 417 -39.34 -12.55 17.25
CA LYS A 417 -40.15 -11.33 17.15
C LYS A 417 -39.36 -10.09 17.61
N ASN A 418 -38.57 -10.22 18.68
CA ASN A 418 -37.75 -9.12 19.20
C ASN A 418 -36.59 -8.77 18.28
N LEU A 419 -35.88 -9.76 17.72
CA LEU A 419 -34.79 -9.55 16.77
C LEU A 419 -35.27 -8.89 15.48
N LEU A 420 -36.34 -9.41 14.88
CA LEU A 420 -36.94 -8.82 13.69
C LEU A 420 -37.48 -7.42 13.96
N GLY A 421 -38.19 -7.27 15.08
CA GLY A 421 -38.71 -6.00 15.53
C GLY A 421 -37.64 -4.93 15.65
N ASN A 422 -36.57 -5.24 16.38
CA ASN A 422 -35.47 -4.33 16.60
C ASN A 422 -34.80 -3.93 15.28
N SER A 423 -34.56 -4.88 14.39
CA SER A 423 -33.96 -4.63 13.07
C SER A 423 -34.86 -3.74 12.20
N LEU A 424 -36.16 -4.02 12.18
CA LEU A 424 -37.16 -3.26 11.43
C LEU A 424 -37.26 -1.82 11.94
N TRP A 425 -37.41 -1.61 13.25
CA TRP A 425 -37.52 -0.27 13.83
C TRP A 425 -36.22 0.52 13.72
N THR A 426 -35.07 -0.14 13.83
CA THR A 426 -33.77 0.50 13.58
C THR A 426 -33.65 0.99 12.14
N PHE A 427 -34.20 0.27 11.17
CA PHE A 427 -34.25 0.74 9.78
C PHE A 427 -35.23 1.91 9.61
N ILE A 428 -36.48 1.75 10.07
CA ILE A 428 -37.57 2.73 9.89
C ILE A 428 -37.23 4.07 10.56
N LEU A 429 -36.64 4.04 11.75
CA LEU A 429 -36.32 5.25 12.51
C LEU A 429 -34.96 5.85 12.14
N SER A 430 -34.21 5.24 11.22
CA SER A 430 -32.90 5.75 10.79
C SER A 430 -32.88 7.19 10.28
N PRO A 431 -33.91 7.70 9.57
CA PRO A 431 -33.93 9.11 9.16
C PRO A 431 -33.97 10.09 10.34
N LEU A 432 -34.34 9.63 11.55
CA LEU A 432 -34.39 10.45 12.75
C LEU A 432 -33.04 10.42 13.50
N TYR A 433 -32.53 9.22 13.82
CA TYR A 433 -31.34 9.12 14.68
C TYR A 433 -30.02 9.27 13.92
N VAL A 434 -29.92 8.90 12.63
CA VAL A 434 -28.66 9.01 11.88
C VAL A 434 -28.21 10.47 11.73
N PRO A 435 -29.07 11.42 11.30
CA PRO A 435 -28.68 12.82 11.23
C PRO A 435 -28.32 13.40 12.60
N ALA A 436 -29.08 13.04 13.64
CA ALA A 436 -28.80 13.47 15.02
C ALA A 436 -27.42 13.00 15.48
N THR A 437 -27.09 11.72 15.22
CA THR A 437 -25.78 11.14 15.52
C THR A 437 -24.67 11.92 14.82
N ASN A 438 -24.83 12.24 13.53
CA ASN A 438 -23.82 12.97 12.76
C ASN A 438 -23.62 14.42 13.25
N VAL A 439 -24.68 15.09 13.69
CA VAL A 439 -24.58 16.43 14.29
C VAL A 439 -23.84 16.35 15.62
N ILE A 440 -24.25 15.44 16.51
CA ILE A 440 -23.67 15.32 17.85
C ILE A 440 -22.23 14.84 17.78
N HIS A 441 -21.90 13.92 16.87
CA HIS A 441 -20.54 13.48 16.63
C HIS A 441 -19.64 14.66 16.24
N ARG A 442 -20.09 15.53 15.32
CA ARG A 442 -19.36 16.75 14.94
C ARG A 442 -19.15 17.72 16.11
N VAL A 443 -20.18 17.93 16.94
CA VAL A 443 -20.06 18.76 18.15
C VAL A 443 -19.09 18.14 19.15
N SER A 444 -19.11 16.82 19.31
CA SER A 444 -18.19 16.12 20.20
C SER A 444 -16.74 16.27 19.74
N LEU A 445 -16.47 16.23 18.44
CA LEU A 445 -15.14 16.50 17.89
C LEU A 445 -14.72 17.96 18.18
N ALA A 446 -15.62 18.93 18.03
CA ALA A 446 -15.33 20.33 18.34
C ALA A 446 -15.09 20.59 19.84
N ALA A 447 -15.65 19.76 20.73
CA ALA A 447 -15.42 19.83 22.18
C ALA A 447 -14.13 19.09 22.60
N ARG A 448 -13.68 18.09 21.84
CA ARG A 448 -12.37 17.43 22.01
C ARG A 448 -11.21 18.32 21.55
N ASP A 449 -11.47 19.25 20.63
CA ASP A 449 -10.51 20.22 20.07
C ASP A 449 -10.31 21.49 20.96
N LYS A 450 -11.00 21.60 22.11
CA LYS A 450 -10.87 22.70 23.09
C LYS A 450 -10.25 22.21 24.38
#